data_AF-A0A929YI40-F1
#
_entry.id   AF-A0A929YI40-F1
#
_cell.length_a   1.000
_cell.length_b   1.000
_cell.length_c   1.000
_cell.angle_alpha   90.00
_cell.angle_beta   90.00
_cell.angle_gamma   90.00
#
_symmetry.space_group_name_H-M   'P 1'
#
loop_
_entity.id
_entity.type
_entity.pdbx_description
1 polymer ?
#
loop_
_entity_poly.entity_id
_entity_poly.type
_entity_poly.pdbx_seq_one_letter_code
_entity_poly.pdbx_strand_id
1 'polypeptide(L)'
;MLRSMYSGVAGLKVHQTRMDVIGNNIANVNTTAYKYQAINFSDVMYQTSQHASGATQTTGGVNARQVGLGAIQAAISTAIEQQGATQTTNNPFDMRISGNSFFVVNDGSGPKYTRDGSFYIDGQGNLATSANGYYVLGWGTQKDEKTGGLTV
;
A
#
# COMPACT_ATOMS: atom_id res chain seq x y z
N MET A 1 -35.84 -13.68 -2.89
CA MET A 1 -35.81 -12.45 -2.05
C MET A 1 -34.62 -12.42 -1.10
N LEU A 2 -34.35 -13.45 -0.30
CA LEU A 2 -33.15 -13.48 0.58
C LEU A 2 -31.82 -13.31 -0.18
N ARG A 3 -31.63 -14.03 -1.30
CA ARG A 3 -30.37 -13.99 -2.08
C ARG A 3 -30.06 -12.62 -2.69
N SER A 4 -31.07 -11.90 -3.18
CA SER A 4 -30.90 -10.54 -3.70
C SER A 4 -30.58 -9.55 -2.57
N MET A 5 -31.15 -9.74 -1.38
CA MET A 5 -30.85 -8.91 -0.21
C MET A 5 -29.40 -9.11 0.25
N TYR A 6 -28.91 -10.36 0.30
CA TYR A 6 -27.50 -10.63 0.63
C TYR A 6 -26.53 -10.04 -0.40
N SER A 7 -26.83 -10.16 -1.70
CA SER A 7 -26.01 -9.53 -2.75
C SER A 7 -26.01 -8.00 -2.65
N GLY A 8 -27.14 -7.39 -2.31
CA GLY A 8 -27.24 -5.94 -2.11
C GLY A 8 -26.45 -5.45 -0.89
N VAL A 9 -26.57 -6.13 0.25
CA VAL A 9 -25.82 -5.83 1.48
C VAL A 9 -24.32 -6.04 1.28
N ALA A 10 -23.91 -7.10 0.56
CA ALA A 10 -22.51 -7.35 0.22
C ALA A 10 -21.93 -6.20 -0.63
N GLY A 11 -22.68 -5.74 -1.64
CA GLY A 11 -22.30 -4.58 -2.45
C GLY A 11 -22.15 -3.29 -1.62
N LEU A 12 -23.11 -3.00 -0.73
CA LEU A 12 -23.03 -1.84 0.17
C LEU A 12 -21.82 -1.90 1.08
N LYS A 13 -21.52 -3.07 1.67
CA LYS A 13 -20.36 -3.25 2.55
C LYS A 13 -19.04 -3.02 1.81
N VAL A 14 -18.92 -3.56 0.60
CA VAL A 14 -17.73 -3.38 -0.24
C VAL A 14 -17.55 -1.91 -0.65
N HIS A 15 -18.65 -1.22 -0.98
CA HIS A 15 -18.61 0.21 -1.27
C HIS A 15 -18.29 1.05 -0.04
N GLN A 16 -18.76 0.68 1.15
CA GLN A 16 -18.37 1.34 2.39
C GLN A 16 -16.85 1.26 2.59
N THR A 17 -16.26 0.07 2.47
CA THR A 17 -14.80 -0.08 2.59
C THR A 17 -14.04 0.70 1.52
N ARG A 18 -14.57 0.80 0.30
CA ARG A 18 -14.00 1.69 -0.73
C ARG A 18 -14.04 3.16 -0.30
N MET A 19 -15.13 3.62 0.28
CA MET A 19 -15.25 4.99 0.79
C MET A 19 -14.26 5.24 1.92
N ASP A 20 -14.05 4.27 2.81
CA ASP A 20 -13.09 4.38 3.90
C ASP A 20 -11.65 4.52 3.37
N VAL A 21 -11.28 3.74 2.34
CA VAL A 21 -9.97 3.84 1.68
C VAL A 21 -9.80 5.18 0.96
N ILE A 22 -10.83 5.66 0.26
CA ILE A 22 -10.81 6.99 -0.38
C ILE A 22 -10.65 8.09 0.67
N GLY A 23 -11.42 8.01 1.77
CA GLY A 23 -11.32 8.95 2.89
C GLY A 23 -9.92 8.97 3.51
N ASN A 24 -9.30 7.80 3.69
CA ASN A 24 -7.92 7.71 4.18
C ASN A 24 -6.90 8.34 3.22
N ASN A 25 -7.04 8.11 1.91
CA ASN A 25 -6.18 8.72 0.90
C ASN A 25 -6.30 10.25 0.90
N ILE A 26 -7.52 10.79 1.01
CA ILE A 26 -7.77 12.24 1.05
C ILE A 26 -7.21 12.84 2.35
N ALA A 27 -7.44 12.19 3.49
CA ALA A 27 -6.95 12.66 4.78
C ALA A 27 -5.41 12.76 4.83
N ASN A 28 -4.72 11.87 4.10
CA ASN A 28 -3.25 11.80 4.09
C ASN A 28 -2.62 12.45 2.85
N VAL A 29 -3.35 13.30 2.11
CA VAL A 29 -2.84 13.93 0.89
C VAL A 29 -1.57 14.77 1.12
N ASN A 30 -1.46 15.38 2.31
CA ASN A 30 -0.33 16.22 2.70
C ASN A 30 0.70 15.48 3.56
N THR A 31 0.46 14.20 3.89
CA THR A 31 1.39 13.41 4.69
C THR A 31 2.59 13.03 3.84
N THR A 32 3.79 13.44 4.25
CA THR A 32 5.04 13.10 3.56
C THR A 32 5.17 11.58 3.43
N ALA A 33 5.61 11.14 2.25
CA ALA A 33 5.84 9.72 1.94
C ALA A 33 4.61 8.79 2.00
N TYR A 34 3.39 9.32 2.11
CA TYR A 34 2.17 8.53 2.01
C TYR A 34 2.08 7.82 0.64
N LYS A 35 1.59 6.58 0.65
CA LYS A 35 1.42 5.76 -0.55
C LYS A 35 -0.06 5.45 -0.77
N TYR A 36 -0.54 5.84 -1.95
CA TYR A 36 -1.93 5.67 -2.35
C TYR A 36 -2.37 4.22 -2.24
N GLN A 37 -3.56 4.00 -1.70
CA GLN A 37 -4.19 2.69 -1.58
C GLN A 37 -5.40 2.58 -2.50
N ALA A 38 -5.47 1.50 -3.28
CA ALA A 38 -6.59 1.16 -4.15
C ALA A 38 -7.27 -0.12 -3.67
N ILE A 39 -8.60 -0.17 -3.75
CA ILE A 39 -9.38 -1.37 -3.45
C ILE A 39 -9.71 -2.13 -4.74
N ASN A 40 -9.45 -3.44 -4.74
CA ASN A 40 -9.84 -4.36 -5.81
C ASN A 40 -11.03 -5.20 -5.34
N PHE A 41 -11.98 -5.41 -6.24
CA PHE A 41 -13.17 -6.21 -5.99
C PHE A 41 -13.09 -7.55 -6.71
N SER A 42 -13.67 -8.59 -6.11
CA SER A 42 -13.87 -9.89 -6.73
C SER A 42 -15.33 -10.32 -6.54
N ASP A 43 -15.86 -11.10 -7.47
CA ASP A 43 -17.08 -11.84 -7.21
C ASP A 43 -16.80 -13.04 -6.29
N VAL A 44 -17.85 -13.54 -5.62
CA VAL A 44 -17.71 -14.61 -4.61
C VAL A 44 -17.72 -15.98 -5.27
N MET A 45 -18.85 -16.34 -5.87
CA MET A 45 -19.06 -17.60 -6.58
C MET A 45 -20.42 -17.54 -7.30
N TYR A 46 -20.55 -18.22 -8.44
CA TYR A 46 -21.82 -18.38 -9.14
C TYR A 46 -22.49 -19.68 -8.72
N GLN A 47 -23.79 -19.62 -8.41
CA GLN A 47 -24.58 -20.83 -8.20
C GLN A 47 -25.26 -21.23 -9.52
N THR A 48 -24.92 -22.41 -10.03
CA THR A 48 -25.49 -22.97 -11.26
C THR A 48 -26.81 -23.66 -10.96
N SER A 49 -27.92 -23.18 -11.54
CA SER A 49 -29.23 -23.82 -11.46
C SER A 49 -29.47 -24.82 -12.59
N GLN A 50 -28.84 -24.61 -13.74
CA GLN A 50 -28.86 -25.52 -14.88
C GLN A 50 -27.49 -25.52 -15.55
N HIS A 51 -26.93 -26.70 -15.76
CA HIS A 51 -25.70 -26.87 -16.51
C HIS A 51 -25.96 -26.63 -18.00
N ALA A 52 -24.92 -26.17 -18.71
CA ALA A 52 -25.00 -26.06 -20.15
C ALA A 52 -25.11 -27.47 -20.76
N SER A 53 -25.92 -27.61 -21.82
CA SER A 53 -26.00 -28.85 -22.59
C SER A 53 -25.75 -28.59 -24.08
N GLY A 54 -25.04 -29.52 -24.72
CA GLY A 54 -24.89 -29.52 -26.17
C GLY A 54 -26.21 -29.80 -26.90
N ALA A 55 -26.27 -29.48 -28.20
CA ALA A 55 -27.41 -29.80 -29.04
C ALA A 55 -27.51 -31.32 -29.29
N THR A 56 -28.74 -31.84 -29.35
CA THR A 56 -29.07 -33.23 -29.71
C THR A 56 -29.84 -33.26 -31.03
N GLN A 57 -30.16 -34.46 -31.56
CA GLN A 57 -30.94 -34.59 -32.80
C GLN A 57 -32.33 -33.95 -32.75
N THR A 58 -32.89 -33.73 -31.55
CA THR A 58 -34.25 -33.23 -31.35
C THR A 58 -34.33 -31.88 -30.63
N THR A 59 -33.24 -31.40 -30.02
CA THR A 59 -33.25 -30.16 -29.23
C THR A 59 -31.95 -29.37 -29.38
N GLY A 60 -32.04 -28.04 -29.45
CA GLY A 60 -30.88 -27.15 -29.49
C GLY A 60 -30.09 -27.12 -28.17
N GLY A 61 -28.83 -26.69 -28.25
CA GLY A 61 -27.99 -26.50 -27.06
C GLY A 61 -28.53 -25.37 -26.18
N VAL A 62 -28.36 -25.51 -24.87
CA VAL A 62 -28.90 -24.58 -23.88
C VAL A 62 -27.77 -24.04 -23.00
N ASN A 63 -27.76 -22.72 -22.81
CA ASN A 63 -26.76 -22.05 -21.97
C ASN A 63 -26.97 -22.39 -20.48
N ALA A 64 -25.86 -22.40 -19.72
CA ALA A 64 -25.92 -22.53 -18.27
C ALA A 64 -26.68 -21.35 -17.67
N ARG A 65 -27.57 -21.63 -16.72
CA ARG A 65 -28.28 -20.61 -15.95
C ARG A 65 -27.62 -20.48 -14.58
N GLN A 66 -26.96 -19.35 -14.36
CA GLN A 66 -26.19 -19.08 -13.15
C GLN A 66 -26.68 -17.80 -12.47
N VAL A 67 -26.56 -17.77 -11.14
CA VAL A 67 -26.86 -16.60 -10.33
C VAL A 67 -25.63 -16.25 -9.51
N GLY A 68 -25.09 -15.05 -9.73
CA GLY A 68 -23.98 -14.50 -8.94
C GLY A 68 -24.41 -14.19 -7.51
N LEU A 69 -23.55 -14.51 -6.55
CA LEU A 69 -23.84 -14.34 -5.11
C LEU A 69 -23.38 -12.97 -4.55
N GLY A 70 -22.94 -12.05 -5.40
CA GLY A 70 -22.52 -10.70 -5.04
C GLY A 70 -21.00 -10.49 -5.17
N ALA A 71 -20.52 -9.40 -4.58
CA ALA A 71 -19.12 -8.98 -4.62
C ALA A 71 -18.50 -8.96 -3.21
N ILE A 72 -17.20 -9.22 -3.15
CA ILE A 72 -16.36 -9.13 -1.96
C ILE A 72 -15.13 -8.25 -2.24
N GLN A 73 -14.52 -7.79 -1.15
CA GLN A 73 -13.20 -7.16 -1.19
C GLN A 73 -12.15 -8.23 -1.50
N ALA A 74 -11.38 -8.04 -2.57
CA ALA A 74 -10.29 -8.94 -2.94
C ALA A 74 -9.00 -8.58 -2.20
N ALA A 75 -8.57 -7.33 -2.33
CA ALA A 75 -7.36 -6.82 -1.71
C ALA A 75 -7.36 -5.28 -1.67
N ILE A 76 -6.58 -4.72 -0.74
CA ILE A 76 -6.14 -3.32 -0.79
C ILE A 76 -4.70 -3.32 -1.29
N SER A 77 -4.46 -2.71 -2.44
CA SER A 77 -3.13 -2.61 -3.05
C SER A 77 -2.54 -1.23 -2.76
N THR A 78 -1.31 -1.20 -2.25
CA THR A 78 -0.56 0.04 -2.00
C THR A 78 0.37 0.31 -3.18
N ALA A 79 0.30 1.50 -3.78
CA ALA A 79 1.12 1.91 -4.92
C ALA A 79 2.55 2.31 -4.47
N ILE A 80 3.35 1.32 -4.03
CA ILE A 80 4.67 1.56 -3.43
C ILE A 80 5.69 2.11 -4.44
N GLU A 81 5.66 1.62 -5.68
CA GLU A 81 6.60 1.98 -6.74
C GLU A 81 6.32 3.36 -7.35
N GLN A 82 5.10 3.87 -7.19
CA GLN A 82 4.74 5.15 -7.76
C GLN A 82 5.39 6.29 -6.99
N GLN A 83 6.13 7.11 -7.71
CA GLN A 83 6.79 8.29 -7.16
C GLN A 83 5.86 9.50 -7.20
N GLY A 84 5.72 10.17 -6.07
CA GLY A 84 4.96 11.43 -5.95
C GLY A 84 5.77 12.67 -6.35
N ALA A 85 5.07 13.80 -6.40
CA ALA A 85 5.65 15.12 -6.66
C ALA A 85 6.73 15.50 -5.64
N THR A 86 7.64 16.36 -6.06
CA THR A 86 8.70 16.93 -5.21
C THR A 86 8.35 18.32 -4.75
N GLN A 87 8.70 18.64 -3.51
CA GLN A 87 8.70 20.00 -3.01
C GLN A 87 10.07 20.27 -2.37
N THR A 88 10.64 21.44 -2.67
CA THR A 88 11.90 21.88 -2.07
C THR A 88 11.61 22.52 -0.73
N THR A 89 12.25 22.04 0.34
CA THR A 89 12.04 22.57 1.71
C THR A 89 13.18 23.48 2.20
N ASN A 90 14.29 23.55 1.46
CA ASN A 90 15.52 24.28 1.83
C ASN A 90 16.17 23.83 3.16
N ASN A 91 15.73 22.72 3.75
CA ASN A 91 16.38 22.13 4.91
C ASN A 91 17.42 21.10 4.44
N PRO A 92 18.70 21.20 4.85
CA PRO A 92 19.75 20.25 4.44
C PRO A 92 19.49 18.81 4.89
N PHE A 93 18.69 18.60 5.93
CA PHE A 93 18.38 17.26 6.45
C PHE A 93 17.13 16.64 5.83
N ASP A 94 16.38 17.39 5.03
CA ASP A 94 15.24 16.84 4.30
C ASP A 94 15.72 16.18 3.01
N MET A 95 15.67 14.86 2.98
CA MET A 95 16.15 14.07 1.85
C MET A 95 15.02 13.31 1.16
N ARG A 96 15.09 13.21 -0.16
CA ARG A 96 14.18 12.37 -0.95
C ARG A 96 14.98 11.35 -1.74
N ILE A 97 14.56 10.09 -1.65
CA ILE A 97 15.04 9.03 -2.53
C ILE A 97 14.30 9.11 -3.87
N SER A 98 15.05 9.18 -4.97
CA SER A 98 14.53 8.94 -6.33
C SER A 98 14.66 7.46 -6.69
N GLY A 99 13.57 6.80 -7.07
CA GLY A 99 13.55 5.37 -7.45
C GLY A 99 12.98 4.44 -6.37
N ASN A 100 13.27 3.14 -6.46
CA ASN A 100 12.60 2.10 -5.66
C ASN A 100 13.45 1.67 -4.44
N SER A 101 13.62 2.56 -3.45
CA SER A 101 14.39 2.26 -2.24
C SER A 101 13.77 2.86 -0.98
N PHE A 102 14.20 2.43 0.19
CA PHE A 102 13.72 2.94 1.48
C PHE A 102 14.90 3.34 2.37
N PHE A 103 14.69 4.33 3.22
CA PHE A 103 15.58 4.60 4.34
C PHE A 103 15.38 3.51 5.39
N VAL A 104 16.48 3.09 6.01
CA VAL A 104 16.45 2.13 7.12
C VAL A 104 16.57 2.92 8.41
N VAL A 105 15.63 2.72 9.31
CA VAL A 105 15.58 3.38 10.62
C VAL A 105 15.45 2.33 11.72
N ASN A 106 15.83 2.65 12.96
CA ASN A 106 15.73 1.76 14.09
C ASN A 106 14.86 2.38 15.18
N ASP A 107 13.83 1.64 15.60
CA ASP A 107 12.92 2.01 16.70
C ASP A 107 13.35 1.44 18.06
N GLY A 108 14.55 0.84 18.12
CA GLY A 108 15.07 0.14 19.30
C GLY A 108 14.70 -1.35 19.34
N SER A 109 13.73 -1.80 18.55
CA SER A 109 13.33 -3.21 18.41
C SER A 109 13.90 -3.89 17.15
N GLY A 110 14.41 -3.10 16.20
CA GLY A 110 15.04 -3.60 14.98
C GLY A 110 14.89 -2.65 13.79
N PRO A 111 15.46 -3.01 12.62
CA PRO A 111 15.38 -2.18 11.42
C PRO A 111 13.95 -2.11 10.88
N LYS A 112 13.51 -0.89 10.58
CA LYS A 112 12.26 -0.51 9.91
C LYS A 112 12.59 0.25 8.63
N TYR A 113 11.62 0.35 7.73
CA TYR A 113 11.78 0.99 6.43
C TYR A 113 10.82 2.16 6.30
N THR A 114 11.33 3.31 5.86
CA THR A 114 10.52 4.50 5.61
C THR A 114 10.93 5.19 4.31
N ARG A 115 10.00 5.91 3.69
CA ARG A 115 10.31 6.85 2.60
C ARG A 115 10.23 8.30 3.04
N ASP A 116 9.82 8.53 4.28
CA ASP A 116 9.91 9.85 4.89
C ASP A 116 11.38 10.14 5.15
N GLY A 117 11.86 11.24 4.58
CA GLY A 117 13.21 11.74 4.76
C GLY A 117 13.25 13.05 5.50
N SER A 118 12.25 13.34 6.32
CA SER A 118 12.30 14.41 7.31
C SER A 118 13.20 13.98 8.47
N PHE A 119 14.44 14.46 8.45
CA PHE A 119 15.43 14.13 9.48
C PHE A 119 15.89 15.37 10.25
N TYR A 120 16.40 15.15 11.46
CA TYR A 120 17.07 16.16 12.27
C TYR A 120 18.26 15.54 13.01
N ILE A 121 19.18 16.39 13.46
CA ILE A 121 20.30 15.98 14.30
C ILE A 121 19.90 16.13 15.77
N ASP A 122 20.04 15.06 16.55
CA ASP A 122 19.81 15.09 18.00
C ASP A 122 20.99 15.73 18.76
N GLY A 123 20.83 15.93 20.07
CA GLY A 123 21.89 16.52 20.91
C GLY A 123 23.17 15.67 21.04
N GLN A 124 23.16 14.42 20.56
CA GLN A 124 24.30 13.51 20.55
C GLN A 124 24.96 13.44 19.16
N GLY A 125 24.44 14.16 18.17
CA GLY A 125 24.97 14.17 16.80
C GLY A 125 24.43 13.03 15.92
N ASN A 126 23.42 12.28 16.38
CA ASN A 126 22.80 11.22 15.59
C ASN A 126 21.71 11.80 14.67
N LEU A 127 21.55 11.19 13.50
CA LEU A 127 20.46 11.51 12.59
C LEU A 127 19.20 10.74 13.02
N ALA A 128 18.11 11.46 13.30
CA ALA A 128 16.84 10.90 13.74
C ALA A 128 15.67 11.38 12.87
N THR A 129 14.59 10.59 12.80
CA THR A 129 13.36 10.96 12.07
C THR A 129 12.54 11.98 12.84
N SER A 130 12.08 13.04 12.16
CA SER A 130 11.28 14.11 12.79
C SER A 130 9.93 13.63 13.32
N ALA A 131 9.34 12.60 12.70
CA ALA A 131 8.03 12.09 13.08
C ALA A 131 8.03 11.22 14.34
N ASN A 132 9.10 10.44 14.58
CA ASN A 132 9.10 9.38 15.61
C ASN A 132 10.37 9.36 16.48
N GLY A 133 11.40 10.12 16.12
CA GLY A 133 12.70 10.10 16.78
C GLY A 133 13.51 8.82 16.52
N TYR A 134 13.21 8.08 15.44
CA TYR A 134 13.93 6.84 15.13
C TYR A 134 15.29 7.13 14.52
N TYR A 135 16.31 6.40 14.94
CA TYR A 135 17.66 6.59 14.43
C TYR A 135 17.78 6.08 13.00
N VAL A 136 18.33 6.90 12.11
CA VAL A 136 18.64 6.51 10.75
C VAL A 136 19.87 5.61 10.78
N LEU A 137 19.75 4.41 10.23
CA LEU A 137 20.86 3.48 10.14
C LEU A 137 21.75 3.81 8.95
N GLY A 138 23.05 3.65 9.15
CA GLY A 138 24.07 3.85 8.13
C GLY A 138 25.42 3.34 8.61
N TRP A 139 26.44 3.55 7.80
CA TRP A 139 27.82 3.21 8.15
C TRP A 139 28.52 4.46 8.70
N GLY A 140 29.10 4.32 9.89
CA GLY A 140 29.95 5.35 10.47
C GLY A 140 31.29 5.42 9.75
N THR A 141 31.89 6.61 9.67
CA THR A 141 33.24 6.74 9.12
C THR A 141 34.26 6.28 10.16
N GLN A 142 35.17 5.40 9.76
CA GLN A 142 36.36 5.07 10.52
C GLN A 142 37.52 5.93 10.01
N LYS A 143 38.29 6.50 10.94
CA LYS A 143 39.50 7.23 10.60
C LYS A 143 40.64 6.22 10.44
N ASP A 144 41.23 6.18 9.25
CA ASP A 144 42.45 5.40 9.01
C ASP A 144 43.60 6.02 9.81
N GLU A 145 44.16 5.24 10.75
CA GLU A 145 45.23 5.67 11.65
C GLU A 145 46.54 6.01 10.90
N LYS A 146 46.74 5.53 9.67
CA LYS A 146 47.98 5.72 8.90
C LYS A 146 47.91 6.88 7.91
N THR A 147 46.74 7.11 7.31
CA THR A 147 46.56 8.15 6.27
C THR A 147 45.78 9.37 6.76
N GLY A 148 45.07 9.25 7.89
CA GLY A 148 44.15 10.26 8.39
C GLY A 148 42.89 10.42 7.54
N GLY A 149 42.72 9.61 6.49
CA GLY A 149 41.53 9.58 5.65
C GLY A 149 40.33 8.97 6.37
N LEU A 150 39.12 9.42 6.02
CA LEU A 150 37.88 8.83 6.50
C LEU A 150 37.45 7.74 5.51
N THR A 151 37.36 6.50 5.97
CA THR A 151 36.80 5.37 5.23
C THR A 151 35.42 5.03 5.79
N VAL A 152 34.48 4.64 4.91
CA VAL A 152 33.13 4.18 5.29
C VAL A 152 33.09 2.67 5.27
#